data_AF-H8Y1L8-F1
#
_entry.id   AF-H8Y1L8-F1
#
_cell.length_a   1.000
_cell.length_b   1.000
_cell.length_c   1.000
_cell.angle_alpha   90.00
_cell.angle_beta   90.00
_cell.angle_gamma   90.00
#
_symmetry.space_group_name_H-M   'P 1'
#
loop_
_entity.id
_entity.type
_entity.pdbx_description
1 polymer ?
#
loop_
_entity_poly.entity_id
_entity_poly.type
_entity_poly.pdbx_seq_one_letter_code
_entity_poly.pdbx_strand_id
1 'polypeptide(L)' 'HALCRRCGRRSLHVQKHECSSCGYPSAKIRKYNWS' A
#
# COMPACT_ATOMS: atom_id res chain seq x y z
N HIS A 1 6.68 -5.42 7.17
CA HIS A 1 6.13 -4.25 6.47
C HIS A 1 6.87 -2.98 6.92
N ALA A 2 7.16 -2.08 6.00
CA ALA A 2 7.80 -0.79 6.22
C ALA A 2 6.78 0.36 6.04
N LEU A 3 7.21 1.58 6.34
CA LEU A 3 6.44 2.80 6.11
C LEU A 3 6.20 3.02 4.62
N CYS A 4 4.93 3.17 4.22
CA CYS A 4 4.58 3.54 2.85
C CYS A 4 4.70 5.05 2.66
N ARG A 5 5.47 5.48 1.65
CA ARG A 5 5.65 6.90 1.30
C ARG A 5 4.37 7.62 0.88
N ARG A 6 3.35 6.88 0.42
CA ARG A 6 2.08 7.48 -0.01
C ARG A 6 1.08 7.62 1.14
N CYS A 7 0.84 6.55 1.90
CA CYS A 7 -0.21 6.53 2.93
C CYS A 7 0.29 6.66 4.37
N GLY A 8 1.61 6.70 4.61
CA GLY A 8 2.19 6.84 5.96
C GLY A 8 1.97 5.64 6.88
N ARG A 9 1.29 4.59 6.42
CA ARG A 9 1.05 3.37 7.19
C ARG A 9 2.23 2.40 7.05
N ARG A 10 2.49 1.61 8.09
CA ARG A 10 3.47 0.51 8.06
C ARG A 10 2.95 -0.71 7.29
N SER A 11 2.56 -0.49 6.04
CA SER A 11 1.90 -1.47 5.17
C SER A 11 2.66 -1.69 3.86
N LEU A 12 3.87 -1.14 3.71
CA LEU A 12 4.73 -1.40 2.56
C LEU A 12 5.40 -2.78 2.70
N HIS A 13 5.20 -3.65 1.74
CA HIS A 13 5.91 -4.92 1.67
C HIS A 13 7.30 -4.66 1.08
N VAL A 14 8.37 -4.90 1.85
CA VAL A 14 9.73 -4.54 1.44
C VAL A 14 10.20 -5.38 0.25
N GLN A 15 10.01 -6.70 0.28
CA GLN A 15 10.48 -7.57 -0.81
C GLN A 15 9.75 -7.33 -2.14
N LYS A 16 8.43 -7.12 -2.09
CA LYS A 16 7.56 -6.90 -3.26
C LYS A 16 7.43 -5.43 -3.66
N HIS A 17 7.96 -4.52 -2.84
CA HIS A 17 7.76 -3.08 -2.96
C HIS A 17 6.31 -2.62 -3.11
N GLU A 18 5.34 -3.39 -2.58
CA GLU A 18 3.91 -3.11 -2.73
C GLU A 18 3.26 -2.77 -1.38
N CYS A 19 2.41 -1.74 -1.33
CA CYS A 19 1.66 -1.39 -0.14
C CYS A 19 0.31 -2.11 -0.08
N SER A 20 0.11 -2.90 0.97
CA SER A 20 -1.15 -3.60 1.22
C SER A 20 -2.30 -2.68 1.64
N SER A 21 -2.06 -1.43 2.05
CA SER A 21 -3.16 -0.52 2.38
C SER A 21 -3.65 0.28 1.18
N CYS A 22 -2.74 0.86 0.40
CA CYS A 22 -3.10 1.80 -0.67
C CYS A 22 -2.76 1.30 -2.08
N GLY A 23 -2.10 0.15 -2.23
CA GLY A 23 -1.68 -0.39 -3.53
C GLY A 23 -0.47 0.28 -4.16
N TYR A 24 0.24 1.17 -3.45
CA TYR A 24 1.50 1.77 -3.94
C TYR A 24 2.47 0.66 -4.41
N PRO A 25 3.08 0.74 -5.60
CA PRO A 25 3.27 1.91 -6.46
C PRO A 25 2.12 2.23 -7.43
N SER A 26 1.09 1.39 -7.55
CA SER A 26 -0.02 1.59 -8.50
C SER A 26 -0.60 3.01 -8.43
N ALA A 27 -0.95 3.63 -9.55
CA ALA A 27 -1.51 4.99 -9.56
C ALA A 27 -2.87 5.05 -8.83
N LYS A 28 -3.67 3.99 -8.93
CA LYS A 28 -4.98 3.91 -8.28
C LYS A 28 -4.82 3.48 -6.82
N ILE A 29 -5.56 4.14 -5.94
CA ILE A 29 -5.65 3.72 -4.54
C ILE A 29 -6.46 2.43 -4.46
N ARG A 30 -5.88 1.43 -3.81
CA ARG A 30 -6.56 0.16 -3.54
C ARG A 30 -7.75 0.41 -2.60
N LYS A 31 -8.97 0.20 -3.11
CA LYS A 31 -10.24 0.23 -2.37
C LYS A 31 -11.03 -1.01 -2.78
N TYR A 32 -11.59 -1.71 -1.80
CA TYR A 32 -12.50 -2.84 -2.01
C TYR A 32 -13.91 -2.42 -1.59
N ASN A 33 -14.95 -2.91 -2.28
CA ASN A 33 -16.35 -2.60 -1.96
C ASN A 33 -16.92 -3.47 -0.82
N TRP A 34 -16.18 -4.51 -0.42
CA TRP A 34 -16.47 -5.39 0.70
C TRP A 34 -15.64 -5.03 1.94
N SER A 35 -14.95 -3.90 1.90
CA SER A 35 -14.25 -3.31 3.02
C SER A 35 -15.01 -2.13 3.58
#